data_AF-A0A7V9LJD4-F1
#
_entry.id   AF-A0A7V9LJD4-F1
#
_cell.length_a   1.000
_cell.length_b   1.000
_cell.length_c   1.000
_cell.angle_alpha   90.00
_cell.angle_beta   90.00
_cell.angle_gamma   90.00
#
_symmetry.space_group_name_H-M   'P 1'
#
loop_
_entity.id
_entity.type
_entity.pdbx_description
1 polymer ?
#
loop_
_entity_poly.entity_id
_entity_poly.type
_entity_poly.pdbx_seq_one_letter_code
_entity_poly.pdbx_strand_id
1 'polypeptide(L)'
;ANVVPSEMMRLNTSTPATPQAQQNPLGLAAMDAAGFPNGRRPGDDVVDLTLRVAMGALCVLTGPTDTFGVGCASGAAPSGGLPFTDGVRRDATSFRPAFPYFNTPIPGSFN
;
A
#
# COMPACT_ATOMS: atom_id res chain seq x y z
N ALA A 1 -3.63 25.00 31.45
CA ALA A 1 -2.91 24.57 30.23
C ALA A 1 -3.86 24.71 29.05
N ASN A 2 -3.53 25.59 28.09
CA ASN A 2 -4.32 25.79 26.86
C ASN A 2 -3.91 24.72 25.84
N VAL A 3 -4.60 23.58 25.84
CA VAL A 3 -4.40 22.55 24.81
C VAL A 3 -5.21 22.96 23.58
N VAL A 4 -4.53 23.20 22.46
CA VAL A 4 -5.17 23.39 21.15
C VAL A 4 -5.29 22.03 20.47
N PRO A 5 -6.48 21.58 20.05
CA PRO A 5 -6.63 20.35 19.29
C PRO A 5 -5.84 20.46 17.98
N SER A 6 -4.97 19.49 17.72
CA SER A 6 -4.32 19.30 16.43
C SER A 6 -4.73 17.95 15.87
N GLU A 7 -5.03 17.89 14.57
CA GLU A 7 -5.16 16.62 13.88
C GLU A 7 -3.76 16.01 13.74
N MET A 8 -3.54 14.87 14.39
CA MET A 8 -2.32 14.08 14.25
C MET A 8 -2.65 12.82 13.46
N MET A 9 -1.90 12.58 12.37
CA MET A 9 -1.90 11.28 11.73
C MET A 9 -1.30 10.27 12.73
N ARG A 10 -2.16 9.46 13.33
CA ARG A 10 -1.76 8.44 14.30
C ARG A 10 -1.34 7.20 13.54
N LEU A 11 -0.07 6.86 13.69
CA LEU A 11 0.49 5.64 13.15
C LEU A 11 0.08 4.44 14.00
N ASN A 12 -0.56 3.44 13.39
CA ASN A 12 -0.86 2.18 14.05
C ASN A 12 0.42 1.35 14.22
N THR A 13 0.88 1.18 15.46
CA THR A 13 2.07 0.38 15.81
C THR A 13 1.72 -1.03 16.29
N SER A 14 0.44 -1.37 16.49
CA SER A 14 0.04 -2.69 16.97
C SER A 14 0.10 -3.77 15.90
N THR A 15 0.04 -3.39 14.61
CA THR A 15 0.25 -4.32 13.51
C THR A 15 1.75 -4.60 13.34
N PRO A 16 2.21 -5.86 13.47
CA PRO A 16 3.61 -6.22 13.24
C PRO A 16 4.04 -5.90 11.81
N ALA A 17 5.30 -5.55 11.62
CA ALA A 17 5.85 -5.35 10.28
C ALA A 17 5.97 -6.69 9.54
N THR A 18 5.45 -6.75 8.31
CA THR A 18 5.64 -7.91 7.44
C THR A 18 7.12 -8.05 7.05
N PRO A 19 7.75 -9.23 7.25
CA PRO A 19 9.14 -9.47 6.85
C PRO A 19 9.35 -9.16 5.36
N GLN A 20 10.50 -8.57 4.99
CA GLN A 20 10.76 -8.09 3.61
C GLN A 20 10.40 -9.12 2.53
N ALA A 21 10.75 -10.39 2.71
CA ALA A 21 10.49 -11.47 1.77
C ALA A 21 8.99 -11.82 1.59
N GLN A 22 8.13 -11.35 2.48
CA GLN A 22 6.68 -11.61 2.47
C GLN A 22 5.85 -10.35 2.15
N GLN A 23 6.52 -9.21 1.94
CA GLN A 23 5.82 -7.95 1.67
C GLN A 23 5.16 -8.00 0.30
N ASN A 24 3.87 -7.65 0.26
CA ASN A 24 3.17 -7.45 -1.01
C ASN A 24 3.12 -5.96 -1.37
N PRO A 25 3.58 -5.56 -2.57
CA PRO A 25 3.54 -4.15 -2.99
C PRO A 25 2.13 -3.55 -3.03
N LEU A 26 1.08 -4.37 -3.16
CA LEU A 26 -0.32 -3.93 -3.14
C LEU A 26 -0.90 -3.82 -1.72
N GLY A 27 -0.09 -4.00 -0.67
CA GLY A 27 -0.46 -3.77 0.72
C GLY A 27 -1.76 -4.48 1.13
N LEU A 28 -2.66 -3.71 1.77
CA LEU A 28 -3.92 -4.24 2.32
C LEU A 28 -4.79 -4.93 1.25
N ALA A 29 -4.78 -4.45 0.00
CA ALA A 29 -5.54 -5.05 -1.08
C ALA A 29 -5.07 -6.47 -1.44
N ALA A 30 -3.84 -6.82 -1.07
CA ALA A 30 -3.29 -8.18 -1.17
C ALA A 30 -3.19 -8.88 0.20
N MET A 31 -4.03 -8.48 1.16
CA MET A 31 -4.10 -9.03 2.52
C MET A 31 -2.83 -8.81 3.37
N ASP A 32 -1.95 -7.87 2.96
CA ASP A 32 -0.81 -7.45 3.77
C ASP A 32 -1.18 -6.19 4.56
N ALA A 33 -1.76 -6.40 5.75
CA ALA A 33 -2.26 -5.32 6.61
C ALA A 33 -1.17 -4.37 7.15
N ALA A 34 0.11 -4.75 7.03
CA ALA A 34 1.24 -3.92 7.41
C ALA A 34 1.78 -3.08 6.23
N GLY A 35 1.21 -3.20 5.04
CA GLY A 35 1.46 -2.32 3.89
C GLY A 35 0.50 -1.13 3.82
N PHE A 36 0.63 -0.30 2.80
CA PHE A 36 -0.25 0.85 2.56
C PHE A 36 -1.74 0.45 2.65
N PRO A 37 -2.59 1.26 3.32
CA PRO A 37 -2.31 2.61 3.87
C PRO A 37 -1.70 2.64 5.28
N ASN A 38 -1.63 1.50 5.98
CA ASN A 38 -1.10 1.43 7.35
C ASN A 38 0.44 1.29 7.40
N GLY A 39 1.06 0.96 6.28
CA GLY A 39 2.47 0.59 6.18
C GLY A 39 3.45 1.74 6.20
N ARG A 40 4.66 1.44 6.70
CA ARG A 40 5.78 2.39 6.91
C ARG A 40 6.97 2.13 5.98
N ARG A 41 6.77 1.31 4.95
CA ARG A 41 7.84 0.75 4.12
C ARG A 41 7.79 1.34 2.71
N PRO A 42 8.95 1.57 2.07
CA PRO A 42 8.99 2.11 0.71
C PRO A 42 8.63 1.09 -0.38
N GLY A 43 8.57 -0.21 -0.06
CA GLY A 43 8.27 -1.28 -1.00
C GLY A 43 6.80 -1.39 -1.44
N ASP A 44 5.92 -0.53 -0.91
CA ASP A 44 4.52 -0.47 -1.33
C ASP A 44 4.38 0.38 -2.60
N ASP A 45 3.69 -0.19 -3.59
CA ASP A 45 3.40 0.45 -4.87
C ASP A 45 2.11 1.26 -4.74
N VAL A 46 2.23 2.42 -4.08
CA VAL A 46 1.09 3.27 -3.71
C VAL A 46 0.34 3.75 -4.95
N VAL A 47 1.02 4.02 -6.05
CA VAL A 47 0.39 4.53 -7.27
C VAL A 47 -0.47 3.44 -7.92
N ASP A 48 0.08 2.25 -8.14
CA ASP A 48 -0.70 1.13 -8.69
C ASP A 48 -1.87 0.75 -7.77
N LEU A 49 -1.63 0.71 -6.47
CA LEU A 49 -2.67 0.39 -5.49
C LEU A 49 -3.80 1.42 -5.50
N THR A 50 -3.48 2.71 -5.42
CA THR A 50 -4.50 3.78 -5.41
C THR A 50 -5.26 3.84 -6.74
N LEU A 51 -4.58 3.66 -7.87
CA LEU A 51 -5.22 3.57 -9.18
C LEU A 51 -6.20 2.40 -9.25
N ARG A 52 -5.79 1.21 -8.81
CA ARG A 52 -6.68 0.02 -8.80
C ARG A 52 -7.87 0.22 -7.87
N VAL A 53 -7.65 0.78 -6.68
CA VAL A 53 -8.73 1.09 -5.73
C VAL A 53 -9.71 2.10 -6.33
N ALA A 54 -9.22 3.16 -6.98
CA ALA A 54 -10.06 4.14 -7.68
C ALA A 54 -10.89 3.52 -8.82
N MET A 55 -10.34 2.51 -9.51
CA MET A 55 -11.04 1.74 -10.53
C MET A 55 -11.96 0.63 -9.97
N GLY A 56 -12.11 0.58 -8.64
CA GLY A 56 -13.05 -0.29 -7.94
C GLY A 56 -12.53 -1.67 -7.57
N ALA A 57 -11.20 -1.87 -7.49
CA ALA A 57 -10.62 -3.17 -7.14
C ALA A 57 -11.12 -3.74 -5.82
N LEU A 58 -11.42 -2.90 -4.82
CA LEU A 58 -11.91 -3.39 -3.53
C LEU A 58 -13.29 -4.05 -3.63
N CYS A 59 -14.17 -3.64 -4.55
CA CYS A 59 -15.46 -4.31 -4.77
C CYS A 59 -15.30 -5.75 -5.27
N VAL A 60 -14.17 -6.05 -5.92
CA VAL A 60 -13.83 -7.41 -6.37
C VAL A 60 -13.10 -8.18 -5.26
N LEU A 61 -12.15 -7.53 -4.59
CA LEU A 61 -11.27 -8.17 -3.61
C LEU A 61 -11.92 -8.42 -2.25
N THR A 62 -12.95 -7.64 -1.88
CA THR A 62 -13.64 -7.76 -0.59
C THR A 62 -14.36 -9.12 -0.43
N GLY A 63 -14.68 -9.77 -1.56
CA GLY A 63 -15.35 -11.06 -1.59
C GLY A 63 -16.81 -11.01 -1.12
N PRO A 64 -17.49 -12.17 -1.04
CA PRO A 64 -18.92 -12.24 -0.72
C PRO A 64 -19.25 -11.84 0.72
N THR A 65 -18.27 -11.84 1.63
CA THR A 65 -18.43 -11.49 3.05
C THR A 65 -18.10 -10.03 3.35
N ASP A 66 -17.83 -9.22 2.34
CA ASP A 66 -17.37 -7.83 2.46
C ASP A 66 -16.21 -7.65 3.47
N THR A 67 -15.13 -8.40 3.26
CA THR A 67 -13.95 -8.45 4.15
C THR A 67 -13.35 -7.06 4.42
N PHE A 68 -13.44 -6.13 3.48
CA PHE A 68 -12.95 -4.76 3.60
C PHE A 68 -14.02 -3.74 4.00
N GLY A 69 -15.28 -4.14 4.14
CA GLY A 69 -16.37 -3.24 4.55
C GLY A 69 -16.68 -2.13 3.54
N VAL A 70 -16.47 -2.38 2.24
CA VAL A 70 -16.65 -1.37 1.18
C VAL A 70 -18.09 -1.29 0.65
N GLY A 71 -18.94 -2.26 1.00
CA GLY A 71 -20.38 -2.21 0.70
C GLY A 71 -20.75 -2.32 -0.79
N CYS A 72 -19.82 -2.75 -1.65
CA CYS A 72 -20.06 -2.94 -3.08
C CYS A 72 -19.78 -4.39 -3.51
N ALA A 73 -20.59 -4.89 -4.45
CA ALA A 73 -20.39 -6.19 -5.09
C ALA A 73 -19.44 -6.06 -6.30
N SER A 74 -18.81 -7.15 -6.71
CA SER A 74 -17.88 -7.18 -7.86
C SER A 74 -18.49 -6.63 -9.16
N GLY A 75 -19.78 -6.86 -9.40
CA GLY A 75 -20.50 -6.33 -10.56
C GLY A 75 -20.67 -4.80 -10.57
N ALA A 76 -20.51 -4.13 -9.42
CA ALA A 76 -20.58 -2.67 -9.34
C ALA A 76 -19.28 -1.99 -9.84
N ALA A 77 -18.20 -2.74 -10.00
CA ALA A 77 -16.92 -2.26 -10.52
C ALA A 77 -16.46 -3.12 -11.72
N PRO A 78 -16.99 -2.88 -12.94
CA PRO A 78 -16.65 -3.66 -14.13
C PRO A 78 -15.16 -3.70 -14.44
N SER A 79 -14.44 -2.62 -14.10
CA SER A 79 -12.99 -2.51 -14.28
C SER A 79 -12.18 -2.97 -13.06
N GLY A 80 -12.81 -3.32 -11.94
CA GLY A 80 -12.11 -3.56 -10.67
C GLY A 80 -11.13 -4.74 -10.70
N GLY A 81 -11.34 -5.70 -11.60
CA GLY A 81 -10.43 -6.84 -11.79
C GLY A 81 -9.25 -6.56 -12.74
N LEU A 82 -9.20 -5.39 -13.38
CA LEU A 82 -8.14 -5.10 -14.36
C LEU A 82 -6.81 -4.78 -13.67
N PRO A 83 -5.68 -5.26 -14.22
CA PRO A 83 -4.35 -5.07 -13.63
C PRO A 83 -3.78 -3.69 -13.97
N PHE A 84 -4.47 -2.61 -13.57
CA PHE A 84 -3.99 -1.25 -13.80
C PHE A 84 -2.61 -1.03 -13.20
N THR A 85 -1.75 -0.36 -13.96
CA THR A 85 -0.39 -0.02 -13.54
C THR A 85 0.05 1.30 -14.17
N ASP A 86 0.89 2.04 -13.47
CA ASP A 86 1.58 3.23 -14.00
C ASP A 86 2.83 2.88 -14.83
N GLY A 87 3.21 1.59 -14.86
CA GLY A 87 4.38 1.07 -15.58
C GLY A 87 5.68 1.11 -14.76
N VAL A 88 5.67 1.61 -13.53
CA VAL A 88 6.83 1.73 -12.65
C VAL A 88 6.71 0.74 -11.49
N ARG A 89 7.09 -0.51 -11.74
CA ARG A 89 7.06 -1.52 -10.69
C ARG A 89 8.25 -1.37 -9.73
N ARG A 90 7.96 -1.23 -8.44
CA ARG A 90 8.92 -1.41 -7.34
C ARG A 90 8.37 -2.41 -6.35
N ASP A 91 9.27 -3.10 -5.66
CA ASP A 91 8.93 -4.06 -4.62
C ASP A 91 9.87 -3.91 -3.44
N ALA A 92 9.66 -4.73 -2.41
CA ALA A 92 10.46 -4.75 -1.21
C ALA A 92 11.96 -4.98 -1.47
N THR A 93 12.32 -5.72 -2.53
CA THR A 93 13.72 -6.06 -2.87
C THR A 93 14.46 -4.90 -3.53
N SER A 94 13.72 -3.89 -4.02
CA SER A 94 14.28 -2.65 -4.53
C SER A 94 14.92 -1.77 -3.44
N PHE A 95 14.66 -2.11 -2.17
CA PHE A 95 15.09 -1.35 -0.99
C PHE A 95 15.93 -2.22 -0.05
N ARG A 96 16.71 -1.57 0.81
CA ARG A 96 17.48 -2.23 1.86
C ARG A 96 16.54 -2.82 2.93
N PRO A 97 16.88 -3.95 3.58
CA PRO A 97 16.05 -4.57 4.61
C PRO A 97 15.96 -3.77 5.92
N ALA A 98 16.81 -2.74 6.08
CA ALA A 98 16.94 -1.98 7.31
C ALA A 98 17.19 -0.49 7.01
N PHE A 99 16.94 0.35 8.02
CA PHE A 99 17.18 1.78 7.93
C PHE A 99 18.68 2.11 7.73
N PRO A 100 19.04 3.08 6.87
CA PRO A 100 18.16 3.80 5.94
C PRO A 100 17.76 2.91 4.75
N TYR A 101 16.45 2.77 4.51
CA TYR A 101 15.89 1.79 3.56
C TYR A 101 16.27 2.04 2.09
N PHE A 102 16.68 3.26 1.73
CA PHE A 102 17.07 3.57 0.36
C PHE A 102 18.50 3.09 0.05
N ASN A 103 18.72 2.73 -1.22
CA ASN A 103 20.05 2.39 -1.72
C ASN A 103 20.96 3.62 -1.70
N THR A 104 22.26 3.38 -1.54
CA THR A 104 23.26 4.45 -1.62
C THR A 104 23.19 5.11 -3.00
N PRO A 105 23.08 6.45 -3.09
CA PRO A 105 23.12 7.15 -4.37
C PRO A 105 24.40 6.83 -5.16
N ILE A 106 24.28 6.74 -6.48
CA ILE A 106 25.45 6.57 -7.36
C ILE A 106 26.17 7.93 -7.45
N PRO A 107 27.42 8.05 -6.99
CA PRO A 107 28.15 9.31 -7.05
C PRO A 107 28.30 9.79 -8.50
N GLY A 108 28.03 11.07 -8.76
CA GLY A 108 28.21 11.68 -10.09
C GLY A 108 27.11 11.38 -11.11
N SER A 109 25.97 10.83 -10.71
CA SER A 109 24.80 10.72 -11.58
C SER A 109 24.19 12.11 -11.81
N PHE A 110 24.24 12.56 -13.06
CA PHE A 110 23.43 13.67 -13.58
C PHE A 110 22.17 13.00 -14.15
N ASN A 111 21.00 13.23 -13.57
CA ASN A 111 19.75 12.63 -14.08
C ASN A 111 19.53 12.89 -15.57
#